data_AF-A0A9X5C464-F1
#
_entry.id   AF-A0A9X5C464-F1
#
_cell.length_a   1.000
_cell.length_b   1.000
_cell.length_c   1.000
_cell.angle_alpha   90.00
_cell.angle_beta   90.00
_cell.angle_gamma   90.00
#
_symmetry.space_group_name_H-M   'P 1'
#
loop_
_entity.id
_entity.type
_entity.pdbx_description
1 polymer ?
#
loop_
_entity_poly.entity_id
_entity_poly.type
_entity_poly.pdbx_seq_one_letter_code
_entity_poly.pdbx_strand_id
1 'polypeptide(L)'
;VRIPYENSLCLKYHNDFTYLYSPFYPLISAILDIDDVKDLAKAKSEADAYKIVYFKIPTNDEGQLSLGDELITPFIEAAEAIVPDRFGIIPSPMDIQLIESKSTVSDDKNKVEQSVDNYYGEAGVSKALISSASSGSELKLSMKVDSSEIYRIYRQIEAWIDLQMKLRGHIYNGYQFTCHILPTTIFDIDDYIDRQLKLSQASIPNKGMLLAANGINTAKMLGNSFTENTIFKDIFDMWQPLKSSHTQSGELNESGRPKKDETDIESSTDTQRQNDSNSIDNRI
;
A
#
# COMPACT_ATOMS: atom_id res chain seq x y z
N VAL A 1 -13.14 -27.11 26.11
CA VAL A 1 -14.61 -26.97 25.97
C VAL A 1 -14.97 -27.25 24.52
N ARG A 2 -15.80 -28.25 24.21
CA ARG A 2 -16.31 -28.47 22.85
C ARG A 2 -17.53 -27.57 22.66
N ILE A 3 -17.40 -26.55 21.81
CA ILE A 3 -18.52 -25.68 21.45
C ILE A 3 -19.29 -26.38 20.31
N PRO A 4 -20.61 -26.61 20.45
CA PRO A 4 -21.41 -27.20 19.38
C PRO A 4 -21.44 -26.27 18.16
N TYR A 5 -21.45 -26.85 16.95
CA TYR A 5 -21.39 -26.09 15.69
C TYR A 5 -22.48 -25.02 15.56
N GLU A 6 -23.66 -25.28 16.12
CA GLU A 6 -24.82 -24.39 16.14
C GLU A 6 -24.57 -23.07 16.89
N ASN A 7 -23.65 -23.08 17.87
CA ASN A 7 -23.32 -21.93 18.71
C ASN A 7 -21.90 -21.42 18.45
N SER A 8 -21.26 -21.85 17.36
CA SER A 8 -19.87 -21.50 17.04
C SER A 8 -19.75 -20.76 15.72
N LEU A 9 -18.87 -19.76 15.69
CA LEU A 9 -18.38 -19.09 14.49
C LEU A 9 -16.88 -19.36 14.39
N CYS A 10 -16.44 -19.95 13.29
CA CYS A 10 -15.02 -20.15 12.99
C CYS A 10 -14.70 -19.43 11.69
N LEU A 11 -13.88 -18.38 11.80
CA LEU A 11 -13.32 -17.66 10.67
C LEU A 11 -11.82 -17.93 10.67
N LYS A 12 -11.29 -18.34 9.52
CA LYS A 12 -9.86 -18.61 9.34
C LYS A 12 -9.34 -17.68 8.26
N TYR A 13 -8.29 -16.90 8.52
CA TYR A 13 -7.75 -16.04 7.47
C TYR A 13 -7.35 -16.86 6.22
N HIS A 14 -6.72 -18.01 6.45
CA HIS A 14 -6.35 -18.98 5.43
C HIS A 14 -7.14 -20.27 5.59
N ASN A 15 -7.76 -20.74 4.50
CA ASN A 15 -8.62 -21.92 4.51
C ASN A 15 -7.92 -23.20 4.02
N ASP A 16 -6.66 -23.09 3.58
CA ASP A 16 -5.90 -24.23 3.03
C ASP A 16 -5.50 -25.25 4.10
N PHE A 17 -5.46 -24.82 5.36
CA PHE A 17 -5.00 -25.62 6.49
C PHE A 17 -6.09 -25.84 7.53
N THR A 18 -6.04 -26.99 8.20
CA THR A 18 -7.01 -27.35 9.24
C THR A 18 -6.76 -26.59 10.54
N TYR A 19 -5.49 -26.25 10.85
CA TYR A 19 -5.10 -25.49 12.02
C TYR A 19 -5.16 -23.97 11.77
N LEU A 20 -5.31 -23.20 12.85
CA LEU A 20 -5.27 -21.75 12.81
C LEU A 20 -3.82 -21.28 12.80
N TYR A 21 -3.48 -20.39 11.88
CA TYR A 21 -2.21 -19.68 11.90
C TYR A 21 -2.43 -18.18 11.65
N SER A 22 -1.60 -17.36 12.27
CA SER A 22 -1.66 -15.90 12.12
C SER A 22 -1.26 -15.51 10.69
N PRO A 23 -2.00 -14.58 10.03
CA PRO A 23 -1.59 -14.08 8.72
C PRO A 23 -0.23 -13.37 8.74
N PHE A 24 0.18 -12.86 9.90
CA PHE A 24 1.46 -12.15 10.06
C PHE A 24 2.64 -13.06 10.42
N TYR A 25 2.42 -14.38 10.49
CA TYR A 25 3.50 -15.32 10.86
C TYR A 25 4.73 -15.22 9.93
N PRO A 26 4.59 -15.14 8.59
CA PRO A 26 5.74 -14.98 7.70
C PRO A 26 6.52 -13.67 7.94
N LEU A 27 5.85 -12.61 8.40
CA LEU A 27 6.45 -11.28 8.58
C LEU A 27 7.34 -11.17 9.82
N ILE A 28 7.28 -12.14 10.73
CA ILE A 28 8.08 -12.10 11.96
C ILE A 28 9.58 -12.10 11.63
N SER A 29 10.01 -12.88 10.62
CA SER A 29 11.43 -12.92 10.21
C SER A 29 11.89 -11.55 9.71
N ALA A 30 11.12 -10.94 8.81
CA ALA A 30 11.46 -9.65 8.23
C ALA A 30 11.51 -8.50 9.26
N ILE A 31 10.71 -8.58 10.33
CA ILE A 31 10.77 -7.61 11.43
C ILE A 31 12.09 -7.76 12.21
N LEU A 32 12.53 -8.99 12.46
CA LEU A 32 13.80 -9.24 13.15
C LEU A 32 14.98 -8.78 12.29
N ASP A 33 14.94 -9.03 10.99
CA ASP A 33 15.99 -8.58 10.06
C ASP A 33 16.13 -7.05 10.05
N ILE A 34 15.04 -6.30 10.19
CA ILE A 34 15.08 -4.83 10.30
C ILE A 34 15.80 -4.40 11.59
N ASP A 35 15.58 -5.10 12.70
CA ASP A 35 16.21 -4.79 13.98
C ASP A 35 17.73 -5.04 13.90
N ASP A 36 18.12 -6.18 13.35
CA ASP A 36 19.53 -6.53 13.13
C ASP A 36 20.24 -5.51 12.23
N VAL A 37 19.60 -5.05 11.15
CA VAL A 37 20.17 -4.04 10.24
C VAL A 37 20.30 -2.68 10.93
N LYS A 38 19.36 -2.30 11.81
CA LYS A 38 19.45 -1.07 12.60
C LYS A 38 20.59 -1.14 13.61
N ASP A 39 20.77 -2.28 14.28
CA ASP A 39 21.86 -2.48 15.22
C ASP A 39 23.22 -2.46 14.53
N LEU A 40 23.34 -3.08 13.35
CA LEU A 40 24.54 -2.98 12.52
C LEU A 40 24.82 -1.55 12.05
N ALA A 41 23.80 -0.80 11.65
CA ALA A 41 23.94 0.60 11.26
C ALA A 41 24.41 1.47 12.44
N LYS A 42 23.90 1.21 13.65
CA LYS A 42 24.32 1.91 14.87
C LYS A 42 25.76 1.56 15.25
N ALA A 43 26.10 0.27 15.32
CA ALA A 43 27.45 -0.19 15.65
C ALA A 43 28.50 0.35 14.66
N LYS A 44 28.14 0.41 13.38
CA LYS A 44 28.99 1.00 12.35
C LYS A 44 29.11 2.53 12.49
N SER A 45 28.01 3.23 12.78
CA SER A 45 28.08 4.68 13.06
C SER A 45 28.92 4.99 14.30
N GLU A 46 28.94 4.10 15.29
CA GLU A 46 29.83 4.19 16.45
C GLU A 46 31.29 3.93 16.02
N ALA A 47 31.55 2.90 15.22
CA ALA A 47 32.89 2.61 14.69
C ALA A 47 33.44 3.73 13.79
N ASP A 48 32.64 4.27 12.88
CA ASP A 48 33.01 5.39 11.99
C ASP A 48 33.23 6.69 12.77
N ALA A 49 32.64 6.82 13.97
CA ALA A 49 32.92 7.94 14.85
C ALA A 49 34.31 7.85 15.48
N TYR A 50 34.91 6.65 15.57
CA TYR A 50 36.28 6.45 16.01
C TYR A 50 37.25 6.56 14.82
N LYS A 51 38.08 7.60 14.83
CA LYS A 51 39.07 7.84 13.78
C LYS A 51 40.47 7.73 14.33
N ILE A 52 41.34 6.98 13.67
CA ILE A 52 42.75 6.89 14.08
C ILE A 52 43.55 7.92 13.30
N VAL A 53 44.26 8.80 14.01
CA VAL A 53 45.21 9.75 13.43
C VAL A 53 46.61 9.24 13.72
N TYR A 54 47.41 9.00 12.69
CA TYR A 54 48.79 8.58 12.87
C TYR A 54 49.74 9.74 12.61
N PHE A 55 50.79 9.83 13.44
CA PHE A 55 51.91 10.74 13.20
C PHE A 55 53.05 9.97 12.57
N LYS A 56 53.43 10.36 11.35
CA LYS A 56 54.62 9.85 10.68
C LYS A 56 55.85 10.44 11.36
N ILE A 57 56.67 9.59 11.98
CA ILE A 57 57.97 10.02 12.50
C ILE A 57 58.94 10.11 11.31
N PRO A 58 59.58 11.27 11.07
CA PRO A 58 60.54 11.40 9.99
C PRO A 58 61.77 10.50 10.24
N THR A 59 62.27 9.90 9.18
CA THR A 59 63.46 9.03 9.17
C THR A 59 64.57 9.72 8.37
N ASN A 60 65.81 9.63 8.82
CA ASN A 60 66.96 10.14 8.05
C ASN A 60 67.24 9.24 6.83
N ASP A 61 68.07 9.71 5.88
CA ASP A 61 68.44 9.00 4.65
C ASP A 61 69.06 7.61 4.87
N GLU A 62 69.51 7.31 6.10
CA GLU A 62 70.06 6.02 6.53
C GLU A 62 69.04 5.09 7.21
N GLY A 63 67.75 5.46 7.23
CA GLY A 63 66.68 4.64 7.83
C GLY A 63 66.63 4.65 9.36
N GLN A 64 67.36 5.57 10.01
CA GLN A 64 67.32 5.79 11.45
C GLN A 64 66.27 6.86 11.83
N LEU A 65 65.55 6.64 12.92
CA LEU A 65 64.61 7.60 13.51
C LEU A 65 65.32 8.94 13.75
N SER A 66 64.82 10.04 13.16
CA SER A 66 65.47 11.34 13.26
C SER A 66 65.07 12.11 14.53
N LEU A 67 63.98 11.72 15.18
CA LEU A 67 63.54 12.23 16.48
C LEU A 67 63.80 11.19 17.58
N GLY A 68 64.36 11.64 18.69
CA GLY A 68 64.44 10.87 19.93
C GLY A 68 63.08 10.81 20.65
N ASP A 69 62.91 9.80 21.49
CA ASP A 69 61.67 9.52 22.23
C ASP A 69 61.20 10.75 23.06
N GLU A 70 62.15 11.54 23.59
CA GLU A 70 61.90 12.76 24.36
C GLU A 70 61.14 13.85 23.61
N LEU A 71 61.22 13.89 22.27
CA LEU A 71 60.46 14.85 21.46
C LEU A 71 59.15 14.26 20.97
N ILE A 72 59.06 12.94 20.82
CA ILE A 72 57.88 12.27 20.27
C ILE A 72 56.74 12.30 21.30
N THR A 73 57.03 11.99 22.57
CA THR A 73 56.03 11.98 23.65
C THR A 73 55.28 13.31 23.83
N PRO A 74 55.95 14.48 23.98
CA PRO A 74 55.23 15.75 24.18
C PRO A 74 54.43 16.20 22.95
N PHE A 75 54.83 15.82 21.73
CA PHE A 75 54.04 16.09 20.53
C PHE A 75 52.76 15.26 20.47
N ILE A 76 52.80 14.01 20.94
CA ILE A 76 51.61 13.14 21.05
C ILE A 76 50.67 13.66 22.12
N GLU A 77 51.18 13.99 23.31
CA GLU A 77 50.37 14.53 24.41
C GLU A 77 49.71 15.87 24.03
N ALA A 78 50.44 16.75 23.33
CA ALA A 78 49.88 18.00 22.80
C ALA A 78 48.80 17.75 21.74
N ALA A 79 48.97 16.73 20.90
CA ALA A 79 47.96 16.34 19.92
C ALA A 79 46.74 15.70 20.59
N GLU A 80 46.92 14.86 21.61
CA GLU A 80 45.83 14.24 22.38
C GLU A 80 44.99 15.31 23.11
N ALA A 81 45.60 16.40 23.56
CA ALA A 81 44.88 17.52 24.17
C ALA A 81 44.06 18.37 23.17
N ILE A 82 44.39 18.33 21.87
CA ILE A 82 43.71 19.12 20.83
C ILE A 82 42.60 18.31 20.16
N VAL A 83 42.82 17.01 19.97
CA VAL A 83 41.92 16.15 19.23
C VAL A 83 40.82 15.61 20.17
N PRO A 84 39.54 15.58 19.76
CA PRO A 84 38.46 15.06 20.61
C PRO A 84 38.67 13.59 21.03
N ASP A 85 38.13 13.18 22.19
CA ASP A 85 38.21 11.83 22.78
C ASP A 85 37.87 10.65 21.84
N ARG A 86 37.26 10.92 20.69
CA ARG A 86 36.91 9.92 19.67
C ARG A 86 38.03 9.62 18.68
N PHE A 87 39.17 10.31 18.78
CA PHE A 87 40.31 10.05 17.91
C PHE A 87 41.43 9.36 18.68
N GLY A 88 41.90 8.22 18.14
CA GLY A 88 43.09 7.54 18.65
C GLY A 88 44.34 8.07 17.98
N ILE A 89 45.36 8.46 18.74
CA ILE A 89 46.63 8.95 18.20
C ILE A 89 47.69 7.86 18.33
N ILE A 90 48.33 7.48 17.23
CA ILE A 90 49.39 6.45 17.22
C ILE A 90 50.65 7.00 16.54
N PRO A 91 51.81 7.00 17.22
CA PRO A 91 53.09 7.26 16.56
C PRO A 91 53.54 6.03 15.77
N SER A 92 53.89 6.22 14.50
CA SER A 92 54.46 5.14 13.68
C SER A 92 55.65 5.63 12.87
N PRO A 93 56.76 4.87 12.84
CA PRO A 93 57.91 5.13 11.97
C PRO A 93 57.66 4.75 10.51
N MET A 94 56.56 4.06 10.21
CA MET A 94 56.16 3.69 8.85
C MET A 94 54.91 4.46 8.42
N ASP A 95 54.80 4.71 7.10
CA ASP A 95 53.57 5.20 6.48
C ASP A 95 52.47 4.14 6.64
N ILE A 96 51.59 4.33 7.63
CA ILE A 96 50.40 3.50 7.77
C ILE A 96 49.36 4.07 6.82
N GLN A 97 48.99 3.31 5.78
CA GLN A 97 47.82 3.67 4.99
C GLN A 97 46.59 3.55 5.88
N LEU A 98 45.88 4.65 6.06
CA LEU A 98 44.56 4.64 6.66
C LEU A 98 43.67 3.79 5.76
N ILE A 99 43.32 2.58 6.20
CA ILE A 99 42.23 1.81 5.58
C ILE A 99 40.95 2.47 6.09
N GLU A 100 40.64 3.64 5.54
CA GLU A 100 39.34 4.27 5.71
C GLU A 100 38.34 3.31 5.05
N SER A 101 37.49 2.69 5.87
CA SER A 101 36.26 2.08 5.39
C SER A 101 35.46 3.21 4.74
N LYS A 102 35.57 3.32 3.41
CA LYS A 102 34.80 4.24 2.57
C LYS A 102 33.32 3.83 2.53
N SER A 103 32.69 3.78 3.70
CA SER A 103 31.24 3.77 3.78
C SER A 103 30.77 5.19 3.98
N THR A 104 30.21 5.75 2.93
CA THR A 104 29.47 6.99 3.02
C THR A 104 28.24 6.75 3.91
N VAL A 105 28.02 7.60 4.92
CA VAL A 105 26.86 7.53 5.85
C VAL A 105 25.51 7.45 5.11
N SER A 106 25.44 7.91 3.86
CA SER A 106 24.27 7.77 2.98
C SER A 106 23.95 6.33 2.59
N ASP A 107 24.96 5.46 2.43
CA ASP A 107 24.76 4.07 2.02
C ASP A 107 24.06 3.24 3.11
N ASP A 108 24.25 3.60 4.37
CA ASP A 108 23.66 2.85 5.50
C ASP A 108 22.21 3.27 5.78
N LYS A 109 21.86 4.55 5.58
CA LYS A 109 20.45 4.97 5.59
C LYS A 109 19.65 4.25 4.51
N ASN A 110 20.22 4.11 3.32
CA ASN A 110 19.62 3.38 2.22
C ASN A 110 19.38 1.90 2.55
N LYS A 111 20.24 1.26 3.35
CA LYS A 111 20.03 -0.15 3.74
C LYS A 111 18.85 -0.33 4.68
N VAL A 112 18.69 0.54 5.68
CA VAL A 112 17.53 0.50 6.58
C VAL A 112 16.24 0.77 5.79
N GLU A 113 16.25 1.75 4.90
CA GLU A 113 15.11 2.06 4.03
C GLU A 113 14.76 0.89 3.10
N GLN A 114 15.76 0.25 2.49
CA GLN A 114 15.57 -0.96 1.68
C GLN A 114 15.02 -2.13 2.49
N SER A 115 15.48 -2.35 3.73
CA SER A 115 14.94 -3.39 4.60
C SER A 115 13.47 -3.13 4.97
N VAL A 116 13.11 -1.87 5.20
CA VAL A 116 11.71 -1.48 5.45
C VAL A 116 10.85 -1.66 4.19
N ASP A 117 11.36 -1.28 3.03
CA ASP A 117 10.69 -1.50 1.74
C ASP A 117 10.45 -3.00 1.48
N ASN A 118 11.47 -3.84 1.75
CA ASN A 118 11.36 -5.29 1.59
C ASN A 118 10.31 -5.88 2.54
N TYR A 119 10.28 -5.42 3.80
CA TYR A 119 9.25 -5.86 4.77
C TYR A 119 7.84 -5.57 4.27
N TYR A 120 7.58 -4.38 3.75
CA TYR A 120 6.27 -4.05 3.22
C TYR A 120 5.93 -4.79 1.94
N GLY A 121 6.94 -5.04 1.08
CA GLY A 121 6.80 -5.91 -0.08
C GLY A 121 6.41 -7.34 0.30
N GLU A 122 7.01 -7.90 1.34
CA GLU A 122 6.65 -9.22 1.88
C GLU A 122 5.28 -9.22 2.57
N ALA A 123 4.90 -8.10 3.19
CA ALA A 123 3.55 -7.90 3.74
C ALA A 123 2.47 -7.76 2.66
N GLY A 124 2.85 -7.75 1.38
CA GLY A 124 1.93 -7.55 0.26
C GLY A 124 1.39 -6.13 0.13
N VAL A 125 1.97 -5.17 0.86
CA VAL A 125 1.59 -3.76 0.80
C VAL A 125 2.41 -3.09 -0.32
N SER A 126 1.73 -2.39 -1.22
CA SER A 126 2.43 -1.67 -2.28
C SER A 126 3.32 -0.58 -1.72
N LYS A 127 4.56 -0.52 -2.23
CA LYS A 127 5.50 0.57 -1.94
C LYS A 127 4.90 1.96 -2.24
N ALA A 128 4.01 2.06 -3.23
CA ALA A 128 3.34 3.32 -3.58
C ALA A 128 2.50 3.91 -2.43
N LEU A 129 2.00 3.07 -1.51
CA LEU A 129 1.28 3.54 -0.32
C LEU A 129 2.21 4.11 0.76
N ILE A 130 3.48 3.69 0.78
CA ILE A 130 4.42 3.96 1.88
C ILE A 130 5.46 5.01 1.50
N SER A 131 6.05 4.90 0.31
CA SER A 131 7.19 5.73 -0.11
C SER A 131 6.82 6.85 -1.08
N SER A 132 5.55 7.27 -1.08
CA SER A 132 4.90 8.15 -2.07
C SER A 132 4.65 7.47 -3.43
N ALA A 133 3.43 7.64 -3.94
CA ALA A 133 3.04 7.09 -5.24
C ALA A 133 3.60 7.96 -6.38
N SER A 134 4.15 7.32 -7.40
CA SER A 134 4.57 7.96 -8.66
C SER A 134 3.39 8.52 -9.45
N SER A 135 2.19 7.93 -9.29
CA SER A 135 0.96 8.40 -9.93
C SER A 135 -0.28 8.13 -9.06
N GLY A 136 -1.29 9.01 -9.15
CA GLY A 136 -2.54 8.87 -8.39
C GLY A 136 -3.38 7.64 -8.79
N SER A 137 -3.20 7.13 -10.01
CA SER A 137 -3.88 5.94 -10.52
C SER A 137 -3.30 4.63 -9.96
N GLU A 138 -1.96 4.55 -9.81
CA GLU A 138 -1.29 3.43 -9.11
C GLU A 138 -1.76 3.32 -7.66
N LEU A 139 -1.93 4.45 -6.98
CA LEU A 139 -2.42 4.49 -5.61
C LEU A 139 -3.84 3.92 -5.49
N LYS A 140 -4.77 4.36 -6.36
CA LYS A 140 -6.13 3.82 -6.42
C LYS A 140 -6.15 2.32 -6.67
N LEU A 141 -5.34 1.84 -7.62
CA LEU A 141 -5.27 0.41 -7.93
C LEU A 141 -4.74 -0.40 -6.75
N SER A 142 -3.70 0.11 -6.08
CA SER A 142 -3.16 -0.52 -4.87
C SER A 142 -4.21 -0.64 -3.77
N MET A 143 -4.95 0.45 -3.49
CA MET A 143 -6.01 0.44 -2.48
C MET A 143 -7.08 -0.62 -2.80
N LYS A 144 -7.41 -0.82 -4.08
CA LYS A 144 -8.36 -1.86 -4.49
C LYS A 144 -7.81 -3.27 -4.22
N VAL A 145 -6.56 -3.53 -4.59
CA VAL A 145 -5.89 -4.81 -4.35
C VAL A 145 -5.86 -5.13 -2.85
N ASP A 146 -5.42 -4.18 -2.02
CA ASP A 146 -5.34 -4.38 -0.58
C ASP A 146 -6.74 -4.58 0.04
N SER A 147 -7.72 -3.83 -0.45
CA SER A 147 -9.11 -3.98 0.00
C SER A 147 -9.72 -5.33 -0.40
N SER A 148 -9.18 -6.00 -1.43
CA SER A 148 -9.71 -7.27 -1.92
C SER A 148 -9.41 -8.46 -1.01
N GLU A 149 -8.40 -8.35 -0.13
CA GLU A 149 -8.07 -9.39 0.84
C GLU A 149 -9.25 -9.67 1.80
N ILE A 150 -10.06 -8.66 2.13
CA ILE A 150 -11.25 -8.82 2.99
C ILE A 150 -12.32 -9.73 2.36
N TYR A 151 -12.32 -9.89 1.03
CA TYR A 151 -13.31 -10.70 0.33
C TYR A 151 -13.21 -12.18 0.72
N ARG A 152 -12.03 -12.65 1.14
CA ARG A 152 -11.83 -14.00 1.68
C ARG A 152 -12.67 -14.24 2.94
N ILE A 153 -12.75 -13.23 3.82
CA ILE A 153 -13.56 -13.28 5.03
C ILE A 153 -15.05 -13.23 4.68
N TYR A 154 -15.44 -12.41 3.69
CA TYR A 154 -16.83 -12.37 3.23
C TYR A 154 -17.32 -13.74 2.75
N ARG A 155 -16.54 -14.45 1.94
CA ARG A 155 -16.89 -15.81 1.49
C ARG A 155 -17.07 -16.80 2.64
N GLN A 156 -16.29 -16.64 3.71
CA GLN A 156 -16.41 -17.50 4.89
C GLN A 156 -17.65 -17.18 5.73
N ILE A 157 -18.01 -15.91 5.83
CA ILE A 157 -19.26 -15.50 6.46
C ILE A 157 -20.45 -16.07 5.69
N GLU A 158 -20.44 -16.01 4.35
CA GLU A 158 -21.47 -16.64 3.51
C GLU A 158 -21.57 -18.15 3.75
N ALA A 159 -20.43 -18.85 3.72
CA ALA A 159 -20.38 -20.29 3.98
C ALA A 159 -20.87 -20.64 5.40
N TRP A 160 -20.56 -19.80 6.39
CA TRP A 160 -21.05 -19.96 7.74
C TRP A 160 -22.56 -19.74 7.84
N ILE A 161 -23.11 -18.72 7.18
CA ILE A 161 -24.57 -18.49 7.12
C ILE A 161 -25.25 -19.70 6.49
N ASP A 162 -24.75 -20.19 5.36
CA ASP A 162 -25.28 -21.37 4.69
C ASP A 162 -25.25 -22.62 5.59
N LEU A 163 -24.17 -22.80 6.36
CA LEU A 163 -24.04 -23.88 7.34
C LEU A 163 -25.07 -23.72 8.47
N GLN A 164 -25.25 -22.51 9.01
CA GLN A 164 -26.24 -22.25 10.06
C GLN A 164 -27.67 -22.47 9.58
N MET A 165 -28.00 -22.08 8.35
CA MET A 165 -29.32 -22.35 7.76
C MET A 165 -29.59 -23.86 7.64
N LYS A 166 -28.57 -24.63 7.26
CA LYS A 166 -28.66 -26.10 7.19
C LYS A 166 -28.83 -26.74 8.58
N LEU A 167 -28.04 -26.32 9.57
CA LEU A 167 -28.13 -26.86 10.94
C LEU A 167 -29.48 -26.56 11.59
N ARG A 168 -30.09 -25.41 11.31
CA ARG A 168 -31.40 -25.00 11.86
C ARG A 168 -32.59 -25.60 11.12
N GLY A 169 -32.36 -26.50 10.16
CA GLY A 169 -33.42 -27.22 9.46
C GLY A 169 -34.16 -26.40 8.39
N HIS A 170 -33.61 -25.28 7.93
CA HIS A 170 -34.16 -24.51 6.81
C HIS A 170 -33.74 -25.10 5.45
N ILE A 171 -33.81 -26.42 5.32
CA ILE A 171 -33.50 -27.16 4.10
C ILE A 171 -34.83 -27.54 3.45
N TYR A 172 -35.13 -26.92 2.30
CA TYR A 172 -36.33 -27.21 1.54
C TYR A 172 -35.95 -27.97 0.26
N ASN A 173 -36.69 -29.02 -0.09
CA ASN A 173 -36.38 -29.87 -1.25
C ASN A 173 -36.46 -29.14 -2.61
N GLY A 174 -37.13 -27.98 -2.68
CA GLY A 174 -37.37 -27.23 -3.92
C GLY A 174 -36.58 -25.93 -4.06
N TYR A 175 -35.99 -25.41 -2.97
CA TYR A 175 -35.25 -24.15 -3.00
C TYR A 175 -34.24 -24.08 -1.85
N GLN A 176 -33.09 -23.46 -2.12
CA GLN A 176 -32.06 -23.20 -1.12
C GLN A 176 -31.86 -21.70 -1.00
N PHE A 177 -31.82 -21.20 0.23
CA PHE A 177 -31.38 -19.84 0.48
C PHE A 177 -29.86 -19.79 0.47
N THR A 178 -29.32 -18.81 -0.24
CA THR A 178 -27.89 -18.50 -0.26
C THR A 178 -27.72 -17.04 0.08
N CYS A 179 -26.83 -16.75 1.02
CA CYS A 179 -26.40 -15.39 1.30
C CYS A 179 -25.22 -15.05 0.40
N HIS A 180 -25.32 -13.94 -0.34
CA HIS A 180 -24.21 -13.41 -1.12
C HIS A 180 -23.95 -11.96 -0.71
N ILE A 181 -22.81 -11.74 -0.07
CA ILE A 181 -22.25 -10.44 0.27
C ILE A 181 -21.57 -9.90 -0.98
N LEU A 182 -21.82 -8.63 -1.32
CA LEU A 182 -21.21 -8.01 -2.49
C LEU A 182 -19.70 -7.85 -2.26
N PRO A 183 -18.85 -8.19 -3.25
CA PRO A 183 -17.40 -8.01 -3.16
C PRO A 183 -17.04 -6.55 -3.45
N THR A 184 -17.51 -5.64 -2.59
CA THR A 184 -17.32 -4.19 -2.73
C THR A 184 -16.79 -3.60 -1.43
N THR A 185 -15.96 -2.59 -1.54
CA THR A 185 -15.50 -1.77 -0.40
C THR A 185 -15.91 -0.32 -0.61
N ILE A 186 -15.72 0.54 0.41
CA ILE A 186 -16.02 1.98 0.33
C ILE A 186 -15.29 2.65 -0.85
N PHE A 187 -14.15 2.08 -1.28
CA PHE A 187 -13.32 2.61 -2.35
C PHE A 187 -13.70 2.13 -3.76
N ASP A 188 -14.45 1.02 -3.90
CA ASP A 188 -14.80 0.41 -5.19
C ASP A 188 -16.31 0.40 -5.47
N ILE A 189 -17.10 0.98 -4.56
CA ILE A 189 -18.56 0.92 -4.62
C ILE A 189 -19.12 1.65 -5.85
N ASP A 190 -18.55 2.80 -6.21
CA ASP A 190 -19.00 3.61 -7.34
C ASP A 190 -18.72 2.89 -8.68
N ASP A 191 -17.51 2.36 -8.84
CA ASP A 191 -17.13 1.56 -10.02
C ASP A 191 -17.98 0.30 -10.16
N TYR A 192 -18.35 -0.32 -9.04
CA TYR A 192 -19.25 -1.46 -9.01
C TYR A 192 -20.68 -1.08 -9.43
N ILE A 193 -21.20 0.05 -8.93
CA ILE A 193 -22.51 0.60 -9.32
C ILE A 193 -22.52 0.89 -10.83
N ASP A 194 -21.47 1.53 -11.35
CA ASP A 194 -21.34 1.84 -12.77
C ASP A 194 -21.31 0.61 -13.66
N ARG A 195 -20.53 -0.41 -13.26
CA ARG A 195 -20.51 -1.71 -13.96
C ARG A 195 -21.90 -2.34 -13.96
N GLN A 196 -22.56 -2.29 -12.81
CA GLN A 196 -23.87 -2.89 -12.65
C GLN A 196 -24.94 -2.16 -13.48
N LEU A 197 -24.87 -0.83 -13.56
CA LEU A 197 -25.76 -0.03 -14.38
C LEU A 197 -25.57 -0.33 -15.87
N LYS A 198 -24.33 -0.50 -16.35
CA LYS A 198 -24.04 -0.93 -17.73
C LYS A 198 -24.61 -2.31 -18.04
N LEU A 199 -24.51 -3.25 -17.10
CA LEU A 199 -25.12 -4.58 -17.23
C LEU A 199 -26.66 -4.51 -17.21
N SER A 200 -27.24 -3.61 -16.40
CA SER A 200 -28.69 -3.37 -16.39
C SER A 200 -29.18 -2.81 -17.73
N GLN A 201 -28.40 -1.90 -18.35
CA GLN A 201 -28.69 -1.37 -19.69
C GLN A 201 -28.67 -2.47 -20.76
N ALA A 202 -27.78 -3.46 -20.61
CA ALA A 202 -27.76 -4.67 -21.43
C ALA A 202 -28.88 -5.67 -21.11
N SER A 203 -29.88 -5.28 -20.30
CA SER A 203 -31.04 -6.08 -19.91
C SER A 203 -30.72 -7.35 -19.12
N ILE A 204 -29.58 -7.40 -18.44
CA ILE A 204 -29.23 -8.50 -17.53
C ILE A 204 -30.01 -8.33 -16.22
N PRO A 205 -30.61 -9.40 -15.65
CA PRO A 205 -31.40 -9.31 -14.43
C PRO A 205 -30.50 -9.14 -13.19
N ASN A 206 -30.13 -7.90 -12.90
CA ASN A 206 -29.08 -7.57 -11.94
C ASN A 206 -29.49 -6.42 -10.99
N LYS A 207 -30.75 -5.96 -11.08
CA LYS A 207 -31.33 -4.85 -10.31
C LYS A 207 -31.20 -5.04 -8.78
N GLY A 208 -31.32 -6.27 -8.29
CA GLY A 208 -31.17 -6.56 -6.86
C GLY A 208 -29.78 -6.24 -6.31
N MET A 209 -28.72 -6.55 -7.07
CA MET A 209 -27.35 -6.25 -6.65
C MET A 209 -27.04 -4.75 -6.81
N LEU A 210 -27.60 -4.08 -7.81
CA LEU A 210 -27.49 -2.62 -7.97
C LEU A 210 -28.05 -1.90 -6.73
N LEU A 211 -29.22 -2.32 -6.28
CA LEU A 211 -29.88 -1.73 -5.12
C LEU A 211 -29.16 -2.06 -3.81
N ALA A 212 -28.66 -3.28 -3.68
CA ALA A 212 -27.83 -3.67 -2.53
C ALA A 212 -26.53 -2.84 -2.47
N ALA A 213 -25.89 -2.55 -3.62
CA ALA A 213 -24.74 -1.66 -3.69
C ALA A 213 -25.09 -0.22 -3.27
N ASN A 214 -26.32 0.25 -3.56
CA ASN A 214 -26.83 1.54 -3.09
C ASN A 214 -27.33 1.52 -1.62
N GLY A 215 -27.13 0.41 -0.88
CA GLY A 215 -27.59 0.28 0.52
C GLY A 215 -29.09 0.06 0.69
N ILE A 216 -29.83 -0.21 -0.38
CA ILE A 216 -31.26 -0.49 -0.36
C ILE A 216 -31.48 -2.00 -0.30
N ASN A 217 -31.96 -2.49 0.85
CA ASN A 217 -32.35 -3.88 1.01
C ASN A 217 -33.53 -4.22 0.06
N THR A 218 -33.56 -5.43 -0.50
CA THR A 218 -34.63 -5.97 -1.34
C THR A 218 -36.03 -5.81 -0.74
N ALA A 219 -36.20 -5.91 0.58
CA ALA A 219 -37.48 -5.65 1.24
C ALA A 219 -37.92 -4.17 1.11
N LYS A 220 -36.98 -3.24 1.28
CA LYS A 220 -37.21 -1.80 1.05
C LYS A 220 -37.45 -1.51 -0.42
N MET A 221 -36.77 -2.20 -1.34
CA MET A 221 -37.04 -2.11 -2.77
C MET A 221 -38.50 -2.46 -3.07
N LEU A 222 -39.01 -3.59 -2.58
CA LEU A 222 -40.41 -3.98 -2.83
C LEU A 222 -41.39 -2.92 -2.32
N GLY A 223 -41.16 -2.38 -1.12
CA GLY A 223 -41.97 -1.29 -0.57
C GLY A 223 -41.89 0.00 -1.39
N ASN A 224 -40.67 0.39 -1.81
CA ASN A 224 -40.44 1.57 -2.63
C ASN A 224 -41.07 1.40 -4.01
N SER A 225 -40.84 0.27 -4.69
CA SER A 225 -41.42 -0.02 -6.00
C SER A 225 -42.94 -0.13 -5.96
N PHE A 226 -43.52 -0.68 -4.88
CA PHE A 226 -44.97 -0.68 -4.71
C PHE A 226 -45.51 0.74 -4.54
N THR A 227 -44.87 1.54 -3.69
CA THR A 227 -45.24 2.94 -3.45
C THR A 227 -45.09 3.79 -4.72
N GLU A 228 -43.99 3.63 -5.44
CA GLU A 228 -43.67 4.37 -6.66
C GLU A 228 -44.60 4.01 -7.82
N ASN A 229 -44.79 2.71 -8.09
CA ASN A 229 -45.56 2.24 -9.26
C ASN A 229 -47.07 2.12 -9.01
N THR A 230 -47.51 1.99 -7.75
CA THR A 230 -48.93 1.75 -7.41
C THR A 230 -49.57 2.96 -6.75
N ILE A 231 -48.87 3.64 -5.84
CA ILE A 231 -49.42 4.78 -5.09
C ILE A 231 -49.15 6.10 -5.83
N PHE A 232 -47.95 6.27 -6.41
CA PHE A 232 -47.52 7.52 -7.04
C PHE A 232 -47.47 7.48 -8.57
N LYS A 233 -48.06 6.46 -9.18
CA LYS A 233 -48.09 6.26 -10.63
C LYS A 233 -48.45 7.53 -11.41
N ASP A 234 -49.46 8.26 -10.94
CA ASP A 234 -49.97 9.47 -11.59
C ASP A 234 -49.05 10.70 -11.42
N ILE A 235 -48.17 10.70 -10.41
CA ILE A 235 -47.21 11.79 -10.17
C ILE A 235 -45.98 11.64 -11.07
N PHE A 236 -45.51 10.41 -11.29
CA PHE A 236 -44.36 10.13 -12.16
C PHE A 236 -44.65 10.29 -13.66
N ASP A 237 -45.91 10.14 -14.09
CA ASP A 237 -46.31 10.54 -15.45
C ASP A 237 -46.21 12.06 -15.67
N MET A 238 -46.30 12.86 -14.58
CA MET A 238 -46.11 14.32 -14.60
C MET A 238 -44.62 14.71 -14.41
N TRP A 239 -43.85 13.91 -13.68
CA TRP A 239 -42.41 14.06 -13.47
C TRP A 239 -41.63 13.26 -14.51
N GLN A 240 -41.60 13.77 -15.76
CA GLN A 240 -40.64 13.27 -16.74
C GLN A 240 -39.21 13.58 -16.26
N PRO A 241 -38.31 12.58 -16.17
CA PRO A 241 -36.91 12.86 -15.89
C PRO A 241 -36.36 13.75 -17.00
N LEU A 242 -35.56 14.75 -16.62
CA LEU A 242 -34.80 15.56 -17.57
C LEU A 242 -34.07 14.59 -18.51
N LYS A 243 -34.46 14.61 -19.79
CA LYS A 243 -33.87 13.76 -20.82
C LYS A 243 -32.36 13.99 -20.82
N SER A 244 -31.61 13.01 -20.33
CA SER A 244 -30.15 13.07 -20.40
C SER A 244 -29.73 13.02 -21.86
N SER A 245 -28.70 13.79 -22.21
CA SER A 245 -28.21 13.97 -23.59
C SER A 245 -27.74 12.67 -24.28
N HIS A 246 -27.81 11.51 -23.63
CA HIS A 246 -27.49 10.21 -24.22
C HIS A 246 -28.63 9.58 -25.03
N THR A 247 -29.87 10.06 -24.91
CA THR A 247 -31.01 9.52 -25.69
C THR A 247 -31.61 10.51 -26.69
N GLN A 248 -30.96 11.65 -26.92
CA GLN A 248 -31.36 12.57 -27.97
C GLN A 248 -30.44 12.39 -29.18
N SER A 249 -30.82 11.51 -30.10
CA SER A 249 -30.33 11.54 -31.48
C SER A 249 -30.93 12.79 -32.16
N GLY A 250 -30.38 13.96 -31.83
CA GLY A 250 -30.69 15.23 -32.47
C GLY A 250 -29.44 15.73 -33.18
N GLU A 251 -29.55 15.95 -34.49
CA GLU A 251 -28.52 16.57 -35.33
C GLU A 251 -28.15 17.96 -34.83
N LEU A 252 -27.16 18.09 -33.93
CA LEU A 252 -26.40 19.33 -33.75
C LEU A 252 -24.96 18.99 -33.37
N ASN A 253 -24.04 19.40 -34.23
CA ASN A 253 -22.60 19.25 -34.12
C ASN A 253 -22.06 20.01 -32.89
N GLU A 254 -21.84 19.32 -31.78
CA GLU A 254 -20.80 19.64 -30.77
C GLU A 254 -20.72 18.50 -29.71
N SER A 255 -20.26 17.33 -30.16
CA SER A 255 -20.02 16.17 -29.29
C SER A 255 -18.63 16.25 -28.66
N GLY A 256 -18.52 16.99 -27.55
CA GLY A 256 -17.39 16.87 -26.62
C GLY A 256 -17.68 15.82 -25.54
N ARG A 257 -16.79 14.84 -25.38
CA ARG A 257 -16.87 13.86 -24.27
C ARG A 257 -16.81 14.61 -22.92
N PRO A 258 -17.64 14.26 -21.92
CA PRO A 258 -17.52 14.83 -20.58
C PRO A 258 -16.09 14.63 -20.05
N LYS A 259 -15.52 15.68 -19.44
CA LYS A 259 -14.20 15.59 -18.81
C LYS A 259 -14.25 14.49 -17.74
N LYS A 260 -13.36 13.50 -17.86
CA LYS A 260 -13.10 12.54 -16.78
C LYS A 260 -12.60 13.28 -15.54
N ASP A 261 -12.96 12.76 -14.37
CA ASP A 261 -12.38 13.17 -13.08
C ASP A 261 -10.86 12.99 -13.10
N GLU A 262 -10.16 13.88 -12.41
CA GLU A 262 -8.68 13.98 -12.39
C GLU A 262 -7.99 12.67 -12.01
N THR A 263 -8.69 11.79 -11.31
CA THR A 263 -8.13 10.54 -10.82
C THR A 263 -8.27 9.34 -11.78
N ASP A 264 -8.86 9.52 -12.96
CA ASP A 264 -9.01 8.49 -14.01
C ASP A 264 -8.21 8.81 -15.29
N ILE A 265 -7.20 9.67 -15.14
CA ILE A 265 -6.37 10.19 -16.23
C ILE A 265 -5.05 9.40 -16.26
N GLU A 266 -4.67 8.90 -17.44
CA GLU A 266 -3.34 8.33 -17.66
C GLU A 266 -2.28 9.43 -17.59
N SER A 267 -1.07 9.14 -17.10
CA SER A 267 0.00 10.15 -16.89
C SER A 267 0.29 10.99 -18.14
N SER A 268 0.20 10.40 -19.33
CA SER A 268 0.33 11.09 -20.63
C SER A 268 -0.72 12.20 -20.82
N THR A 269 -1.96 11.94 -20.40
CA THR A 269 -3.10 12.84 -20.59
C THR A 269 -3.12 13.95 -19.54
N ASP A 270 -2.59 13.70 -18.34
CA ASP A 270 -2.45 14.70 -17.28
C ASP A 270 -1.35 15.72 -17.64
N THR A 271 -0.23 15.23 -18.18
CA THR A 271 0.84 16.08 -18.74
C THR A 271 0.32 16.93 -19.91
N GLN A 272 -0.57 16.38 -20.74
CA GLN A 272 -1.16 17.09 -21.88
C GLN A 272 -2.18 18.16 -21.46
N ARG A 273 -2.88 17.95 -20.33
CA ARG A 273 -3.74 18.95 -19.69
C ARG A 273 -2.93 20.09 -19.06
N GLN A 274 -1.86 19.78 -18.34
CA GLN A 274 -1.00 20.79 -17.73
C GLN A 274 -0.25 21.64 -18.76
N ASN A 275 0.17 21.02 -19.87
CA ASN A 275 0.88 21.72 -20.94
C ASN A 275 -0.03 22.35 -22.01
N ASP A 276 -1.35 22.29 -21.84
CA ASP A 276 -2.36 22.84 -22.76
C ASP A 276 -2.05 22.56 -24.24
N SER A 277 -1.50 21.38 -24.51
CA SER A 277 -0.87 21.01 -25.79
C SER A 277 -1.90 20.57 -26.84
N ASN A 278 -3.18 20.57 -26.45
CA ASN A 278 -4.31 20.40 -27.35
C ASN A 278 -4.98 21.74 -27.73
N SER A 279 -4.49 22.88 -27.23
CA SER A 279 -4.88 24.19 -27.72
C SER A 279 -4.30 24.40 -29.13
N ILE A 280 -5.16 24.85 -30.06
CA ILE A 280 -4.77 25.11 -31.46
C ILE A 280 -3.66 26.18 -31.52
N ASP A 281 -3.64 27.10 -30.55
CA ASP A 281 -2.65 28.19 -30.46
C ASP A 281 -1.27 27.73 -29.99
N ASN A 282 -1.16 26.53 -29.40
CA ASN A 282 0.09 25.97 -28.87
C ASN A 282 0.74 24.93 -29.78
N ARG A 283 0.17 24.68 -30.97
CA ARG A 283 0.77 23.81 -31.99
C ARG A 283 1.66 24.66 -32.91
N ILE A 284 2.92 24.81 -32.53
CA ILE A 284 4.02 25.24 -33.43
C ILE A 284 4.68 23.99 -34.02
#